data_AF-A0A931K186-F1
#
_entry.id   AF-A0A931K186-F1
#
_cell.length_a   1.000
_cell.length_b   1.000
_cell.length_c   1.000
_cell.angle_alpha   90.00
_cell.angle_beta   90.00
_cell.angle_gamma   90.00
#
_symmetry.space_group_name_H-M   'P 1'
#
loop_
_entity.id
_entity.type
_entity.pdbx_description
1 polymer ?
#
loop_
_entity_poly.entity_id
_entity_poly.type
_entity_poly.pdbx_seq_one_letter_code
_entity_poly.pdbx_strand_id
1 'polypeptide(L)'
;MNEQDFQSKLGDLIKQIEALPEDQRGPLQCIAQETKDRHERMKKTVADLQESLDYLRLSVKYLVFDLEATRRENDYLRKLIESQSRRDENDTNGAD
;
A
#
# COMPACT_ATOMS: atom_id res chain seq x y z
N MET A 1 8.46 7.80 18.90
CA MET A 1 8.60 9.25 19.10
C MET A 1 7.64 9.91 18.14
N ASN A 2 6.70 10.72 18.62
CA ASN A 2 5.71 11.34 17.75
C ASN A 2 6.36 12.49 16.96
N GLU A 3 5.85 12.80 15.78
CA GLU A 3 6.34 13.91 14.93
C GLU A 3 6.38 15.22 15.71
N GLN A 4 5.35 15.44 16.54
CA GLN A 4 5.23 16.62 17.38
C GLN A 4 6.34 16.71 18.43
N ASP A 5 6.79 15.57 18.97
CA ASP A 5 7.91 15.52 19.93
C ASP A 5 9.23 15.83 19.23
N PHE A 6 9.42 15.35 17.99
CA PHE A 6 10.61 15.62 17.19
C PHE A 6 10.72 17.11 16.84
N GLN A 7 9.65 17.70 16.33
CA GLN A 7 9.61 19.12 15.97
C GLN A 7 9.82 20.02 17.20
N SER A 8 9.23 19.67 18.35
CA SER A 8 9.43 20.41 19.60
C SER A 8 10.89 20.38 20.03
N LYS A 9 11.51 19.20 20.11
CA LYS A 9 12.91 19.07 20.54
C LYS A 9 13.89 19.70 19.55
N LEU A 10 13.61 19.61 18.25
CA LEU A 10 14.42 20.26 17.22
C LEU A 10 14.30 21.79 17.31
N GLY A 11 13.11 22.31 17.55
CA GLY A 11 12.90 23.74 17.79
C GLY A 11 13.63 24.24 19.03
N ASP A 12 13.60 23.47 20.13
CA ASP A 12 14.34 23.79 21.35
C ASP A 12 15.85 23.74 21.13
N LEU A 13 16.35 22.80 20.33
CA LEU A 13 17.75 22.69 19.94
C LEU A 13 18.19 23.90 19.10
N ILE A 14 17.38 24.33 18.13
CA ILE A 14 17.67 25.50 17.30
C ILE A 14 17.74 26.77 18.16
N LYS A 15 16.80 26.96 19.09
CA LYS A 15 16.84 28.09 20.05
C LYS A 15 18.09 28.09 20.92
N GLN A 16 18.56 26.92 21.35
CA GLN A 16 19.81 26.80 22.10
C GLN A 16 21.04 27.15 21.25
N ILE A 17 21.03 26.79 19.97
CA ILE A 17 22.10 27.16 19.02
C ILE A 17 22.13 28.68 18.81
N GLU A 18 20.97 29.34 18.72
CA GLU A 18 20.87 30.80 18.62
C GLU A 18 21.41 31.55 19.85
N ALA A 19 21.43 30.91 21.02
CA ALA A 19 21.98 31.49 22.26
C ALA A 19 23.52 31.39 22.37
N LEU A 20 24.18 30.62 21.50
CA LEU A 20 25.65 30.46 21.49
C LEU A 20 26.36 31.67 20.82
N PRO A 21 27.67 31.89 21.04
CA PRO A 21 28.46 32.89 20.31
C PRO A 21 28.46 32.64 18.78
N GLU A 22 28.45 33.70 17.96
CA GLU A 22 28.29 33.61 16.49
C GLU A 22 29.31 32.70 15.80
N ASP A 23 30.52 32.68 16.34
CA ASP A 23 31.66 31.87 15.93
C ASP A 23 31.42 30.35 16.00
N GLN A 24 30.41 29.90 16.75
CA GLN A 24 30.04 28.47 16.89
C GLN A 24 28.67 28.13 16.25
N ARG A 25 27.90 29.13 15.77
CA ARG A 25 26.52 28.91 15.28
C ARG A 25 26.45 28.23 13.92
N GLY A 26 27.31 28.63 12.98
CA GLY A 26 27.22 28.20 11.57
C GLY A 26 27.23 26.68 11.36
N PRO A 27 28.20 25.93 11.93
CA PRO A 27 28.25 24.48 11.78
C PRO A 27 27.04 23.76 12.40
N LEU A 28 26.59 24.21 13.58
CA LEU A 28 25.48 23.60 14.30
C LEU A 28 24.13 23.85 13.62
N GLN A 29 23.90 25.07 13.11
CA GLN A 29 22.72 25.37 12.29
C GLN A 29 22.67 24.52 11.03
N CYS A 30 23.81 24.31 10.37
CA CYS A 30 23.89 23.47 9.18
C CYS A 30 23.47 22.02 9.48
N ILE A 31 23.99 21.42 10.57
CA ILE A 31 23.64 20.06 10.98
C ILE A 31 22.16 19.95 11.39
N ALA A 32 21.64 20.95 12.11
CA ALA A 32 20.23 20.97 12.51
C ALA A 32 19.30 21.03 11.29
N GLN A 33 19.64 21.86 10.30
CA GLN A 33 18.88 21.96 9.05
C GLN A 33 18.98 20.67 8.22
N GLU A 34 20.17 20.08 8.10
CA GLU A 34 20.33 18.81 7.38
C GLU A 34 19.52 17.69 8.04
N THR A 35 19.49 17.65 9.37
CA THR A 35 18.72 16.66 10.14
C THR A 35 17.22 16.83 9.89
N LYS A 36 16.74 18.08 9.86
CA LYS A 36 15.34 18.39 9.51
C LYS A 36 15.02 17.90 8.09
N ASP A 37 15.85 18.23 7.12
CA ASP A 37 15.62 17.87 5.72
C ASP A 37 15.67 16.35 5.50
N ARG A 38 16.56 15.64 6.18
CA ARG A 38 16.62 14.17 6.17
C ARG A 38 15.34 13.57 6.75
N HIS A 39 14.85 14.11 7.86
CA HIS A 39 13.63 13.64 8.51
C HIS A 39 12.40 13.85 7.62
N GLU A 40 12.26 15.02 6.99
CA GLU A 40 11.17 15.29 6.04
C GLU A 40 11.23 14.36 4.81
N ARG A 41 12.43 14.12 4.25
CA ARG A 41 12.59 13.14 3.15
C ARG A 41 12.16 11.74 3.56
N MET A 42 12.60 11.28 4.73
CA MET A 42 12.23 9.96 5.24
C MET A 42 10.72 9.84 5.45
N LYS A 43 10.08 10.87 6.02
CA LYS A 43 8.63 10.94 6.20
C LYS A 43 7.89 10.85 4.88
N LYS A 44 8.34 11.58 3.86
CA LYS A 44 7.77 11.50 2.50
C LYS A 44 7.89 10.09 1.94
N THR A 45 9.07 9.47 2.01
CA THR A 45 9.27 8.10 1.53
C THR A 45 8.37 7.10 2.24
N VAL A 46 8.18 7.23 3.55
CA VAL A 46 7.27 6.36 4.30
C VAL A 46 5.81 6.56 3.85
N ALA A 47 5.38 7.80 3.63
CA ALA A 47 4.05 8.09 3.11
C ALA A 47 3.84 7.48 1.70
N ASP A 48 4.79 7.66 0.80
CA ASP A 48 4.75 7.11 -0.57
C ASP A 48 4.70 5.56 -0.54
N LEU A 49 5.43 4.93 0.39
CA LEU A 49 5.39 3.48 0.60
C LEU A 49 4.03 3.01 1.14
N GLN A 50 3.43 3.76 2.06
CA GLN A 50 2.09 3.46 2.58
C GLN A 50 1.05 3.53 1.46
N GLU A 51 1.09 4.56 0.62
CA GLU A 51 0.19 4.70 -0.53
C GLU A 51 0.39 3.54 -1.53
N SER A 52 1.64 3.15 -1.79
CA SER A 52 1.95 2.00 -2.65
C SER A 52 1.40 0.68 -2.09
N LEU A 53 1.48 0.48 -0.76
CA LEU A 53 0.92 -0.69 -0.10
C LEU A 53 -0.62 -0.70 -0.15
N ASP A 54 -1.25 0.46 0.03
CA ASP A 54 -2.70 0.58 -0.08
C ASP A 54 -3.18 0.30 -1.51
N TYR A 55 -2.46 0.80 -2.51
CA TYR A 55 -2.71 0.49 -3.92
C TYR A 55 -2.52 -1.01 -4.21
N LEU A 56 -1.45 -1.62 -3.71
CA LEU A 56 -1.22 -3.06 -3.87
C LEU A 56 -2.33 -3.87 -3.21
N ARG A 57 -2.75 -3.49 -2.00
CA ARG A 57 -3.84 -4.14 -1.28
C ARG A 57 -5.14 -4.09 -2.06
N LEU A 58 -5.46 -2.95 -2.67
CA LEU A 58 -6.63 -2.80 -3.52
C LEU A 58 -6.51 -3.67 -4.78
N SER A 59 -5.36 -3.64 -5.44
CA SER A 59 -5.06 -4.47 -6.62
C SER A 59 -5.26 -5.96 -6.32
N VAL A 60 -4.78 -6.44 -5.18
CA VAL A 60 -4.96 -7.83 -4.75
C VAL A 60 -6.44 -8.16 -4.50
N LYS A 61 -7.21 -7.25 -3.88
CA LYS A 61 -8.66 -7.45 -3.70
C LYS A 61 -9.38 -7.64 -5.04
N TYR A 62 -9.06 -6.83 -6.04
CA TYR A 62 -9.64 -6.97 -7.37
C TYR A 62 -9.23 -8.28 -8.04
N LEU A 63 -7.94 -8.64 -7.98
CA LEU A 63 -7.46 -9.87 -8.58
C LEU A 63 -8.12 -11.12 -7.97
N VAL A 64 -8.31 -11.14 -6.64
CA VAL A 64 -9.02 -12.22 -5.95
C VAL A 64 -10.51 -12.24 -6.33
N PHE A 65 -11.14 -11.08 -6.46
CA PHE A 65 -12.53 -10.97 -6.88
C PHE A 65 -12.74 -11.51 -8.30
N ASP A 66 -11.90 -11.10 -9.25
CA ASP A 66 -11.96 -11.54 -10.64
C ASP A 66 -11.68 -13.06 -10.76
N LEU A 67 -10.73 -13.57 -9.97
CA LEU A 67 -10.46 -15.00 -9.89
C LEU A 67 -11.68 -15.79 -9.40
N GLU A 68 -12.37 -15.30 -8.37
CA GLU A 68 -13.58 -15.95 -7.87
C GLU A 68 -14.74 -15.87 -8.88
N ALA A 69 -14.89 -14.75 -9.60
CA ALA A 69 -15.88 -14.59 -10.66
C ALA A 69 -15.65 -15.60 -11.80
N THR A 70 -14.41 -15.69 -12.31
CA THR A 70 -14.04 -16.62 -13.38
C THR A 70 -14.15 -18.08 -12.94
N ARG A 71 -13.83 -18.40 -11.68
CA ARG A 71 -14.05 -19.74 -11.13
C ARG A 71 -15.54 -20.12 -11.13
N ARG A 72 -16.42 -19.23 -10.65
CA ARG A 72 -17.87 -19.46 -10.64
C ARG A 72 -18.43 -19.62 -12.05
N GLU A 73 -17.96 -18.82 -12.98
CA GLU A 73 -18.34 -18.93 -14.39
C GLU A 73 -17.93 -20.29 -14.97
N ASN A 74 -16.69 -20.75 -14.71
CA ASN A 74 -16.23 -22.05 -15.16
C ASN A 74 -17.08 -23.20 -14.60
N ASP A 75 -17.39 -23.16 -13.30
CA ASP A 75 -18.24 -24.15 -12.63
C ASP A 75 -19.66 -24.17 -13.22
N TYR A 76 -20.23 -23.00 -13.54
CA TYR A 76 -21.52 -22.87 -14.19
C TYR A 76 -21.52 -23.47 -15.61
N LEU A 77 -20.49 -23.15 -16.41
CA LEU A 77 -20.34 -23.67 -17.77
C LEU A 77 -20.18 -25.20 -17.79
N ARG A 78 -19.39 -25.77 -16.87
CA ARG A 78 -19.24 -27.23 -16.75
C ARG A 78 -20.57 -27.92 -16.47
N LYS A 79 -21.35 -27.39 -15.53
CA LYS A 79 -22.69 -27.92 -15.22
C LYS A 79 -23.63 -27.84 -16.42
N LEU A 80 -23.55 -26.76 -17.20
CA LEU A 80 -24.36 -26.61 -18.40
C LEU A 80 -24.01 -27.68 -19.44
N ILE A 81 -22.72 -27.92 -19.68
CA ILE A 81 -22.25 -28.97 -20.59
C ILE A 81 -22.67 -30.36 -20.10
N GLU A 82 -22.45 -30.69 -18.83
CA GLU A 82 -22.89 -31.97 -18.25
C GLU A 82 -24.41 -32.19 -18.38
N SER A 83 -25.20 -31.13 -18.20
CA SER A 83 -26.66 -31.19 -18.36
C SER A 83 -27.10 -31.40 -19.81
N GLN A 84 -26.37 -30.85 -20.78
CA GLN A 84 -26.62 -31.04 -22.20
C GLN A 84 -26.27 -32.48 -22.61
N SER A 85 -25.08 -32.97 -22.25
CA SER A 85 -24.66 -34.35 -22.54
C SER A 85 -25.65 -35.39 -21.99
N ARG A 86 -26.15 -35.21 -20.76
CA ARG A 86 -27.17 -36.10 -20.19
C ARG A 86 -28.52 -36.06 -20.93
N ARG A 87 -28.88 -34.91 -21.50
CA ARG A 87 -30.11 -34.76 -22.28
C ARG A 87 -29.99 -35.50 -23.62
N ASP A 88 -28.85 -35.35 -24.29
CA ASP A 88 -28.56 -36.03 -25.55
C ASP A 88 -28.48 -37.56 -25.39
N GLU A 89 -27.94 -38.06 -24.27
CA GLU A 89 -27.93 -39.50 -23.93
C GLU A 89 -29.35 -40.07 -23.66
N ASN A 90 -30.22 -39.29 -23.02
CA ASN A 90 -31.60 -39.73 -22.77
C ASN A 90 -32.45 -39.74 -24.05
N ASP A 91 -32.25 -38.77 -24.96
CA ASP A 91 -32.96 -38.73 -26.24
C ASP A 91 -32.53 -39.87 -27.18
N THR A 92 -31.29 -40.36 -27.07
CA THR A 92 -30.79 -41.52 -27.84
C THR A 92 -31.25 -42.86 -27.28
N ASN A 93 -31.37 -43.02 -25.95
CA ASN A 93 -31.86 -44.25 -25.31
C ASN A 93 -33.40 -44.36 -25.25
N GLY A 94 -34.15 -43.27 -25.44
CA GLY A 94 -35.62 -43.28 -25.47
C GLY A 94 -36.23 -43.58 -26.84
N ALA A 95 -35.40 -43.84 -27.86
CA ALA A 95 -35.81 -44.07 -29.24
C ALA A 95 -35.84 -45.56 -29.67
N ASP A 96 -35.69 -46.50 -28.73
CA ASP A 96 -35.80 -47.95 -28.92
C ASP A 96 -37.03 -48.53 -28.19
#